data_AF-A0A8F5ZG16-F1
#
_entry.id   AF-A0A8F5ZG16-F1
#
_cell.length_a   1.000
_cell.length_b   1.000
_cell.length_c   1.000
_cell.angle_alpha   90.00
_cell.angle_beta   90.00
_cell.angle_gamma   90.00
#
_symmetry.space_group_name_H-M   'P 1'
#
loop_
_entity.id
_entity.type
_entity.pdbx_description
1 polymer ?
#
loop_
_entity_poly.entity_id
_entity_poly.type
_entity_poly.pdbx_seq_one_letter_code
_entity_poly.pdbx_strand_id
1 'polypeptide(L)' 'MLHSPDGYNIGINDGIPARKTVIHLHIHIIPRYSGDMVDPEGGVRGVIPEKQKY' A
#
# COMPACT_ATOMS: atom_id res chain seq x y z
N MET A 1 -0.01 19.84 12.92
CA MET A 1 -0.48 19.30 11.62
C MET A 1 -1.62 18.34 11.90
N LEU A 2 -2.66 18.29 11.07
CA LEU A 2 -3.87 17.49 11.34
C LEU A 2 -3.59 15.97 11.32
N HIS A 3 -2.51 15.55 10.66
CA HIS A 3 -2.04 14.16 10.64
C HIS A 3 -0.50 14.13 10.68
N SER A 4 0.07 13.18 11.43
CA SER A 4 1.51 12.95 11.58
C SER A 4 1.80 11.44 11.51
N PRO A 5 1.85 10.84 10.31
CA PRO A 5 2.15 9.42 10.14
C PRO A 5 3.60 9.10 10.52
N ASP A 6 3.83 7.90 11.03
CA ASP A 6 5.17 7.41 11.38
C ASP A 6 5.95 6.97 10.13
N GLY A 7 5.24 6.66 9.04
CA GLY A 7 5.82 6.30 7.76
C GLY A 7 4.80 6.25 6.63
N TYR A 8 5.24 5.85 5.44
CA TYR A 8 4.40 5.71 4.27
C TYR A 8 4.77 4.48 3.46
N ASN A 9 3.76 3.77 2.96
CA ASN A 9 3.90 2.81 1.88
C ASN A 9 3.59 3.51 0.55
N ILE A 10 4.51 3.40 -0.41
CA ILE A 10 4.40 4.02 -1.74
C ILE A 10 4.46 2.91 -2.80
N GLY A 11 3.50 2.87 -3.73
CA GLY A 11 3.45 1.83 -4.75
C GLY A 11 2.71 2.23 -6.02
N ILE A 12 2.98 1.48 -7.10
CA ILE A 12 2.30 1.59 -8.40
C ILE A 12 1.90 0.19 -8.88
N ASN A 13 0.83 0.12 -9.66
CA ASN A 13 0.47 -1.07 -10.43
C ASN A 13 0.59 -0.75 -11.92
N ASP A 14 1.39 -1.54 -12.65
CA ASP A 14 1.54 -1.37 -14.09
C ASP A 14 1.08 -2.60 -14.88
N GLY A 15 0.13 -2.37 -15.81
CA GLY A 15 -0.57 -3.40 -16.55
C GLY A 15 -1.74 -4.06 -15.79
N ILE A 16 -2.66 -4.65 -16.56
CA ILE A 16 -3.83 -5.39 -16.04
C ILE A 16 -3.41 -6.56 -15.12
N PRO A 17 -2.36 -7.36 -15.42
CA PRO A 17 -1.93 -8.44 -14.53
C PRO A 17 -1.49 -7.96 -13.14
N ALA A 18 -0.92 -6.75 -13.05
CA ALA A 18 -0.61 -6.10 -11.77
C ALA A 18 -1.84 -5.47 -11.09
N ARG A 19 -3.05 -5.73 -11.62
CA ARG A 19 -4.34 -5.20 -11.13
C ARG A 19 -4.50 -3.68 -11.30
N LYS A 20 -3.89 -3.11 -12.34
CA LYS A 20 -4.18 -1.72 -12.75
C LYS A 20 -5.60 -1.62 -13.29
N THR A 21 -6.50 -0.99 -12.55
CA THR A 21 -7.91 -0.78 -12.95
C THR A 21 -8.13 0.57 -13.63
N VAL A 22 -7.39 1.60 -13.23
CA VAL A 22 -7.37 2.92 -13.88
C VAL A 22 -6.24 2.96 -14.89
N ILE A 23 -6.56 3.12 -16.17
CA ILE A 23 -5.60 3.14 -17.28
C ILE A 23 -4.92 4.52 -17.40
N HIS A 24 -4.41 4.98 -16.27
CA HIS A 24 -3.56 6.16 -16.11
C HIS A 24 -2.54 5.85 -15.02
N LEU A 25 -1.34 6.41 -15.12
CA LEU A 25 -0.36 6.29 -14.04
C LEU A 25 -0.95 6.90 -12.76
N HIS A 26 -1.01 6.12 -11.69
CA HIS A 26 -1.36 6.62 -10.37
C HIS A 26 -0.43 6.01 -9.35
N ILE A 27 -0.07 6.81 -8.34
CA ILE A 27 0.80 6.41 -7.24
C ILE A 27 -0.08 6.28 -6.00
N HIS A 28 -0.03 5.12 -5.37
CA HIS A 28 -0.63 4.92 -4.05
C HIS A 28 0.32 5.47 -2.99
N ILE A 29 -0.18 6.36 -2.14
CA ILE A 29 0.52 6.88 -0.96
C ILE A 29 -0.34 6.51 0.24
N ILE A 30 0.17 5.63 1.09
CA ILE A 30 -0.60 5.06 2.20
C ILE A 30 0.13 5.40 3.51
N PRO A 31 -0.42 6.31 4.34
CA PRO A 31 0.10 6.62 5.66
C PRO A 31 0.14 5.36 6.54
N ARG A 32 1.21 5.21 7.31
CA ARG A 32 1.40 4.13 8.28
C ARG A 32 1.62 4.69 9.68
N TYR A 33 1.10 3.97 10.66
CA TYR A 33 1.24 4.29 12.08
C TYR A 33 1.74 3.06 12.84
N SER A 34 2.53 3.27 13.88
CA SER A 34 3.06 2.20 14.72
C SER A 34 1.91 1.38 15.32
N GLY A 35 1.87 0.08 15.01
CA GLY A 35 0.82 -0.83 15.48
C GLY A 35 -0.46 -0.88 14.63
N ASP A 36 -0.52 -0.19 13.47
CA ASP A 36 -1.66 -0.26 12.54
C ASP A 36 -1.80 -1.61 11.81
N MET A 37 -0.81 -2.49 11.99
CA MET A 37 -0.71 -3.79 11.35
C MET A 37 0.01 -4.78 12.27
N VAL A 38 -0.58 -5.97 12.43
CA VAL A 38 -0.05 -7.03 13.30
C VAL A 38 1.25 -7.62 12.75
N ASP A 39 1.32 -7.80 11.43
CA ASP A 39 2.51 -8.29 10.73
C ASP A 39 2.88 -7.31 9.60
N PRO A 40 3.77 -6.34 9.86
CA PRO A 40 4.07 -5.27 8.91
C PRO A 40 4.97 -5.71 7.74
N GLU A 41 5.44 -6.97 7.73
CA GLU A 41 6.30 -7.47 6.67
C GLU A 41 5.55 -7.57 5.31
N GLY A 42 6.26 -7.31 4.21
CA GLY A 42 5.69 -7.33 2.85
C GLY A 42 5.27 -5.97 2.27
N GLY A 43 5.52 -4.86 2.98
CA GLY A 43 5.41 -3.49 2.42
C GLY A 43 4.01 -3.13 1.94
N VAL A 44 3.87 -2.60 0.72
CA VAL A 44 2.57 -2.24 0.10
C VAL A 44 1.62 -3.44 0.04
N ARG A 45 2.13 -4.68 -0.11
CA ARG A 45 1.31 -5.89 -0.15
C ARG A 45 0.73 -6.25 1.20
N GLY A 46 1.41 -5.89 2.29
CA GLY A 46 0.92 -6.08 3.66
C GLY A 46 -0.29 -5.19 3.97
N VAL A 47 -0.37 -4.00 3.35
CA VAL A 47 -1.44 -3.00 3.60
C VAL A 47 -2.84 -3.54 3.33
N ILE A 48 -2.99 -4.50 2.43
CA ILE A 48 -4.27 -5.16 2.14
C ILE A 48 -4.08 -6.65 2.47
N PRO A 49 -4.40 -7.09 3.70
CA PRO A 49 -4.12 -8.44 4.18
C PRO A 49 -4.63 -9.54 3.25
N GLU A 50 -5.83 -9.34 2.68
CA GLU A 50 -6.48 -10.29 1.77
C GLU A 50 -5.76 -10.44 0.41
N LYS A 51 -4.89 -9.50 0.05
CA LYS A 51 -4.12 -9.49 -1.21
C LYS A 51 -2.64 -9.84 -1.00
N GLN A 52 -2.26 -10.27 0.19
CA GLN A 52 -0.87 -10.55 0.57
C GLN A 52 -0.33 -11.89 0.05
N LYS A 53 -1.14 -12.72 -0.62
CA LYS A 53 -0.80 -14.13 -0.90
C LYS A 53 0.31 -14.30 -1.95
N TYR A 54 1.27 -15.16 -1.60
CA TYR A 54 1.92 -16.08 -2.52
C TYR A 54 1.02 -17.32 -2.70
#